data_AF-B3U2C0-F1
#
_entry.id   AF-B3U2C0-F1
#
_cell.length_a   1.000
_cell.length_b   1.000
_cell.length_c   1.000
_cell.angle_alpha   90.00
_cell.angle_beta   90.00
_cell.angle_gamma   90.00
#
_symmetry.space_group_name_H-M   'P 1'
#
loop_
_entity.id
_entity.type
_entity.pdbx_description
1 polymer ?
#
loop_
_entity_poly.entity_id
_entity_poly.type
_entity_poly.pdbx_seq_one_letter_code
_entity_poly.pdbx_strand_id
1 'polypeptide(L)'
;MLNKDIRIQYRLLYFIIEILADLVKAVPDEHKKFLSNMAWDDVCLDTEDGIKHYKLIAVHAGLERGKDVQEQLNSLKAKDTKVPKIECLSGRRNVWDIPKELSEKPTMVVSGHHGKLHIDGLRLIIDEGGGLQDRPVAAVVLPPMKIVRDTDNMKQ
;
A
#
# COMPACT_ATOMS: atom_id res chain seq x y z
N MET A 1 39.32 -31.15 3.61
CA MET A 1 39.26 -29.87 4.35
C MET A 1 38.16 -29.02 3.74
N LEU A 2 37.02 -28.80 4.42
CA LEU A 2 36.02 -27.84 3.93
C LEU A 2 36.61 -26.43 3.94
N ASN A 3 36.51 -25.78 2.78
CA ASN A 3 37.01 -24.44 2.48
C ASN A 3 36.49 -23.43 3.51
N LYS A 4 37.35 -22.54 4.03
CA LYS A 4 36.99 -21.62 5.14
C LYS A 4 35.81 -20.71 4.79
N ASP A 5 35.68 -20.34 3.51
CA ASP A 5 34.58 -19.52 3.00
C ASP A 5 33.21 -20.20 3.11
N ILE A 6 33.17 -21.52 2.93
CA ILE A 6 31.94 -22.32 3.04
C ILE A 6 31.44 -22.31 4.49
N ARG A 7 32.34 -22.40 5.49
CA ARG A 7 31.96 -22.38 6.91
C ARG A 7 31.43 -21.02 7.37
N ILE A 8 31.94 -19.94 6.81
CA ILE A 8 31.46 -18.57 7.10
C ILE A 8 30.04 -18.39 6.53
N GLN A 9 29.79 -18.84 5.30
CA GLN A 9 28.44 -18.78 4.71
C GLN A 9 27.40 -19.58 5.50
N TYR A 10 27.73 -20.81 5.93
CA TYR A 10 26.82 -21.58 6.77
C TYR A 10 26.55 -20.92 8.12
N ARG A 11 27.57 -20.35 8.77
CA ARG A 11 27.39 -19.66 10.06
C ARG A 11 26.52 -18.41 9.94
N LEU A 12 26.67 -17.66 8.85
CA LEU A 12 25.83 -16.49 8.55
C LEU A 12 24.38 -16.90 8.27
N LEU A 13 24.19 -17.98 7.51
CA LEU A 13 22.86 -18.53 7.21
C LEU A 13 22.15 -19.01 8.47
N TYR A 14 22.84 -19.73 9.35
CA TYR A 14 22.30 -20.17 10.64
C TYR A 14 21.88 -18.99 11.52
N PHE A 15 22.70 -17.95 11.60
CA PHE A 15 22.40 -16.75 12.38
C PHE A 15 21.17 -16.00 11.85
N ILE A 16 21.00 -15.92 10.52
CA ILE A 16 19.80 -15.33 9.90
C ILE A 16 18.54 -16.14 10.23
N ILE A 17 18.63 -17.48 10.20
CA ILE A 17 17.51 -18.36 10.54
C ILE A 17 17.09 -18.18 12.00
N GLU A 18 18.05 -18.08 12.93
CA GLU A 18 17.77 -17.85 14.35
C GLU A 18 17.08 -16.50 14.59
N ILE A 19 17.58 -15.42 14.00
CA ILE A 19 16.96 -14.09 14.11
C ILE A 19 15.52 -14.11 13.55
N LEU A 20 15.30 -14.78 12.42
CA LEU A 20 13.97 -14.89 11.83
C LEU A 20 13.02 -15.66 12.76
N ALA A 21 13.49 -16.75 13.37
CA ALA A 21 12.71 -17.55 14.30
C ALA A 21 12.33 -16.74 15.55
N ASP A 22 13.27 -15.97 16.09
CA ASP A 22 13.01 -15.09 17.24
C ASP A 22 12.00 -13.99 16.91
N LEU A 23 12.06 -13.41 15.70
CA LEU A 23 11.05 -12.45 15.25
C LEU A 23 9.66 -13.10 15.15
N VAL A 24 9.54 -14.26 14.50
CA VAL A 24 8.26 -14.97 14.38
C VAL A 24 7.67 -15.31 15.75
N LYS A 25 8.52 -15.64 16.71
CA LYS A 25 8.13 -15.89 18.11
C LYS A 25 7.73 -14.62 18.85
N ALA A 26 8.40 -13.50 18.60
CA ALA A 26 8.13 -12.22 19.25
C ALA A 26 6.82 -11.57 18.78
N VAL A 27 6.37 -11.82 17.55
CA VAL A 27 5.12 -11.27 17.03
C VAL A 27 3.92 -11.99 17.68
N PRO A 28 3.02 -11.26 18.39
CA PRO A 28 1.80 -11.85 18.96
C PRO A 28 0.90 -12.48 17.91
N ASP A 29 0.15 -13.51 18.29
CA ASP A 29 -0.74 -14.21 17.35
C ASP A 29 -1.88 -13.32 16.86
N GLU A 30 -2.33 -12.35 17.67
CA GLU A 30 -3.28 -11.32 17.26
C GLU A 30 -2.71 -10.44 16.13
N HIS A 31 -1.42 -10.12 16.18
CA HIS A 31 -0.76 -9.33 15.14
C HIS A 31 -0.55 -10.16 13.87
N LYS A 32 -0.21 -11.44 13.98
CA LYS A 32 -0.17 -12.36 12.82
C LYS A 32 -1.53 -12.45 12.13
N LYS A 33 -2.60 -12.57 12.93
CA LYS A 33 -3.99 -12.59 12.43
C LYS A 33 -4.37 -11.28 11.77
N PHE A 34 -3.96 -10.13 12.33
CA PHE A 34 -4.15 -8.83 11.69
C PHE A 34 -3.46 -8.79 10.32
N LEU A 35 -2.18 -9.18 10.25
CA LEU A 35 -1.41 -9.19 9.00
C LEU A 35 -2.00 -10.14 7.96
N SER A 36 -2.50 -11.32 8.36
CA SER A 36 -3.14 -12.26 7.43
C SER A 36 -4.46 -11.72 6.84
N ASN A 37 -5.13 -10.84 7.58
CA ASN A 37 -6.41 -10.25 7.19
C ASN A 37 -6.28 -9.00 6.32
N MET A 38 -5.07 -8.43 6.14
CA MET A 38 -4.87 -7.26 5.29
C MET A 38 -5.31 -7.54 3.85
N ALA A 39 -6.23 -6.74 3.32
CA ALA A 39 -6.61 -6.77 1.91
C ALA A 39 -5.56 -6.02 1.07
N TRP A 40 -5.41 -6.41 -0.19
CA TRP A 40 -4.50 -5.73 -1.12
C TRP A 40 -5.23 -4.77 -2.07
N ASP A 41 -6.57 -4.80 -2.06
CA ASP A 41 -7.49 -3.89 -2.71
C ASP A 41 -8.76 -3.73 -1.85
N ASP A 42 -9.32 -2.52 -1.66
CA ASP A 42 -10.77 -2.39 -1.37
C ASP A 42 -11.37 -0.96 -1.43
N VAL A 43 -12.70 -0.99 -1.48
CA VAL A 43 -13.82 -0.06 -1.21
C VAL A 43 -14.42 0.65 -2.43
N CYS A 44 -15.60 0.18 -2.87
CA CYS A 44 -16.59 0.99 -3.59
C CYS A 44 -17.47 1.70 -2.55
N LEU A 45 -17.58 3.03 -2.62
CA LEU A 45 -18.52 3.82 -1.81
C LEU A 45 -19.66 4.32 -2.70
N ASP A 46 -20.90 3.97 -2.36
CA ASP A 46 -22.09 4.67 -2.83
C ASP A 46 -22.52 5.66 -1.74
N THR A 47 -22.64 6.94 -2.08
CA THR A 47 -23.11 8.00 -1.18
C THR A 47 -24.31 8.68 -1.81
N GLU A 48 -25.45 8.74 -1.11
CA GLU A 48 -26.64 9.47 -1.54
C GLU A 48 -26.57 10.97 -1.24
N ASP A 49 -27.36 11.71 -2.04
CA ASP A 49 -27.62 13.15 -2.11
C ASP A 49 -26.62 14.05 -2.88
N GLY A 50 -26.88 14.21 -4.19
CA GLY A 50 -26.37 15.30 -5.05
C GLY A 50 -24.87 15.24 -5.43
N ILE A 51 -24.12 14.31 -4.86
CA ILE A 51 -22.68 14.12 -5.03
C ILE A 51 -22.41 13.20 -6.23
N LYS A 52 -21.38 13.50 -7.04
CA LYS A 52 -20.95 12.65 -8.16
C LYS A 52 -20.50 11.27 -7.64
N HIS A 53 -21.02 10.19 -8.23
CA HIS A 53 -20.63 8.82 -7.91
C HIS A 53 -19.24 8.50 -8.49
N TYR A 54 -18.35 7.99 -7.65
CA TYR A 54 -17.03 7.51 -8.06
C TYR A 54 -16.83 6.09 -7.54
N LYS A 55 -16.41 5.16 -8.41
CA LYS A 55 -15.81 3.91 -7.92
C LYS A 55 -14.54 4.28 -7.17
N LEU A 56 -14.25 3.68 -6.02
CA LEU A 56 -12.98 3.88 -5.32
C LEU A 56 -12.16 2.59 -5.37
N ILE A 57 -10.84 2.75 -5.54
CA ILE A 57 -9.86 1.67 -5.50
C ILE A 57 -8.76 2.14 -4.55
N ALA A 58 -8.69 1.56 -3.36
CA ALA A 58 -7.54 1.72 -2.48
C ALA A 58 -6.50 0.64 -2.77
N VAL A 59 -5.29 1.05 -3.12
CA VAL A 59 -4.15 0.14 -3.36
C VAL A 59 -2.87 0.84 -2.93
N HIS A 60 -1.98 0.12 -2.24
CA HIS A 60 -0.88 0.73 -1.48
C HIS A 60 -0.02 1.70 -2.31
N ALA A 61 0.46 1.28 -3.49
CA ALA A 61 1.24 2.14 -4.38
C ALA A 61 0.43 2.70 -5.55
N GLY A 62 -0.37 1.88 -6.22
CA GLY A 62 -1.16 2.28 -7.39
C GLY A 62 -1.41 1.11 -8.34
N LEU A 63 -1.80 1.40 -9.58
CA LEU A 63 -2.00 0.41 -10.64
C LEU A 63 -1.04 0.69 -11.79
N GLU A 64 -0.50 -0.37 -12.40
CA GLU A 64 0.44 -0.26 -13.50
C GLU A 64 -0.22 0.24 -14.78
N ARG A 65 0.47 1.12 -15.50
CA ARG A 65 0.07 1.54 -16.84
C ARG A 65 0.32 0.44 -17.86
N GLY A 66 -0.61 0.29 -18.81
CA GLY A 66 -0.45 -0.65 -19.93
C GLY A 66 -0.68 -2.11 -19.57
N LYS A 67 -1.18 -2.39 -18.36
CA LYS A 67 -1.68 -3.69 -17.94
C LYS A 67 -3.18 -3.59 -17.65
N ASP A 68 -3.90 -4.66 -17.95
CA ASP A 68 -5.33 -4.75 -17.68
C ASP A 68 -5.60 -4.54 -16.19
N VAL A 69 -6.53 -3.64 -15.88
CA VAL A 69 -6.85 -3.28 -14.50
C VAL A 69 -7.54 -4.43 -13.78
N GLN A 70 -8.42 -5.17 -14.46
CA GLN A 70 -9.17 -6.24 -13.82
C GLN A 70 -8.26 -7.44 -13.49
N GLU A 71 -7.29 -7.77 -14.35
CA GLU A 71 -6.26 -8.78 -14.07
C GLU A 71 -5.41 -8.40 -12.87
N GLN A 72 -4.98 -7.13 -12.78
CA GLN A 72 -4.25 -6.62 -11.62
C GLN A 72 -5.07 -6.76 -10.32
N LEU A 73 -6.34 -6.33 -10.35
CA LEU A 73 -7.24 -6.45 -9.19
C LEU A 73 -7.49 -7.91 -8.79
N ASN A 74 -7.65 -8.81 -9.77
CA ASN A 74 -7.84 -10.23 -9.49
C ASN A 74 -6.60 -10.86 -8.82
N SER A 75 -5.40 -10.49 -9.28
CA SER A 75 -4.14 -10.94 -8.67
C SER A 75 -3.97 -10.42 -7.23
N LEU A 76 -4.36 -9.16 -6.98
CA LEU A 76 -4.36 -8.56 -5.64
C LEU A 76 -5.33 -9.26 -4.69
N LYS A 77 -6.58 -9.50 -5.12
CA LYS A 77 -7.59 -10.24 -4.35
C LYS A 77 -7.15 -11.65 -4.01
N ALA A 78 -6.47 -12.32 -4.95
CA ALA A 78 -5.93 -13.66 -4.75
C ALA A 78 -4.68 -13.70 -3.87
N LYS A 79 -4.11 -12.53 -3.49
CA LYS A 79 -2.83 -12.39 -2.79
C LYS A 79 -1.73 -13.23 -3.45
N ASP A 80 -1.61 -13.15 -4.78
CA ASP A 80 -0.70 -14.02 -5.52
C ASP A 80 0.78 -13.77 -5.14
N THR A 81 1.35 -14.69 -4.36
CA THR A 81 2.74 -14.61 -3.88
C THR A 81 3.76 -15.21 -4.86
N LYS A 82 3.35 -15.64 -6.06
CA LYS A 82 4.28 -16.16 -7.08
C LYS A 82 5.09 -15.06 -7.74
N VAL A 83 4.60 -13.82 -7.69
CA VAL A 83 5.25 -12.66 -8.29
C VAL A 83 6.33 -12.14 -7.32
N PRO A 84 7.61 -12.08 -7.72
CA PRO A 84 8.69 -11.68 -6.82
C PRO A 84 8.61 -10.21 -6.39
N LYS A 85 7.99 -9.36 -7.22
CA LYS A 85 7.76 -7.95 -6.93
C LYS A 85 6.41 -7.51 -7.47
N ILE A 86 5.51 -7.17 -6.55
CA ILE A 86 4.16 -6.70 -6.88
C ILE A 86 4.22 -5.18 -7.03
N GLU A 87 4.15 -4.69 -8.26
CA GLU A 87 4.27 -3.25 -8.56
C GLU A 87 3.12 -2.45 -7.96
N CYS A 88 1.93 -3.04 -7.80
CA CYS A 88 0.81 -2.39 -7.10
C CYS A 88 1.10 -2.07 -5.62
N LEU A 89 2.10 -2.72 -5.03
CA LEU A 89 2.56 -2.48 -3.66
C LEU A 89 3.94 -1.79 -3.61
N SER A 90 4.79 -1.99 -4.61
CA SER A 90 6.20 -1.57 -4.58
C SER A 90 6.60 -0.57 -5.66
N GLY A 91 5.72 -0.33 -6.63
CA GLY A 91 5.97 0.52 -7.79
C GLY A 91 6.17 1.98 -7.43
N ARG A 92 6.71 2.77 -8.36
CA ARG A 92 6.94 4.22 -8.18
C ARG A 92 6.30 4.98 -9.34
N ARG A 93 7.09 5.40 -10.35
CA ARG A 93 6.60 6.17 -11.50
C ARG A 93 5.56 5.39 -12.34
N ASN A 94 5.74 4.08 -12.47
CA ASN A 94 4.87 3.18 -13.25
C ASN A 94 3.44 3.05 -12.68
N VAL A 95 3.24 3.39 -11.40
CA VAL A 95 1.93 3.30 -10.70
C VAL A 95 1.44 4.66 -10.17
N TRP A 96 2.07 5.74 -10.59
CA TRP A 96 1.74 7.09 -10.13
C TRP A 96 0.43 7.61 -10.73
N ASP A 97 0.23 7.48 -12.04
CA ASP A 97 -0.98 7.96 -12.74
C ASP A 97 -2.11 6.91 -12.70
N ILE A 98 -3.35 7.37 -12.88
CA ILE A 98 -4.50 6.50 -13.11
C ILE A 98 -4.36 5.80 -14.48
N PRO A 99 -4.49 4.47 -14.57
CA PRO A 99 -4.53 3.76 -15.85
C PRO A 99 -5.64 4.28 -16.78
N LYS A 100 -5.37 4.32 -18.09
CA LYS A 100 -6.33 4.84 -19.09
C LYS A 100 -7.70 4.15 -19.04
N GLU A 101 -7.74 2.86 -18.76
CA GLU A 101 -8.98 2.07 -18.61
C GLU A 101 -9.94 2.63 -17.55
N LEU A 102 -9.41 3.32 -16.53
CA LEU A 102 -10.20 3.94 -15.45
C LEU A 102 -10.59 5.39 -15.76
N SER A 103 -10.22 5.92 -16.92
CA SER A 103 -10.64 7.27 -17.34
C SER A 103 -12.05 7.31 -17.92
N GLU A 104 -12.56 6.17 -18.43
CA GLU A 104 -13.89 6.08 -19.04
C GLU A 104 -15.03 6.07 -18.01
N LYS A 105 -14.77 5.51 -16.82
CA LYS A 105 -15.69 5.48 -15.69
C LYS A 105 -15.04 6.20 -14.52
N PRO A 106 -15.63 7.29 -14.01
CA PRO A 106 -15.00 8.12 -12.99
C PRO A 106 -14.65 7.27 -11.76
N THR A 107 -13.36 6.97 -11.61
CA THR A 107 -12.82 6.07 -10.58
C THR A 107 -11.72 6.78 -9.80
N MET A 108 -11.91 6.89 -8.49
CA MET A 108 -10.93 7.40 -7.55
C MET A 108 -9.91 6.31 -7.22
N VAL A 109 -8.62 6.63 -7.39
CA VAL A 109 -7.52 5.72 -7.04
C VAL A 109 -6.73 6.33 -5.88
N VAL A 110 -6.82 5.69 -4.73
CA VAL A 110 -6.22 6.13 -3.47
C VAL A 110 -5.02 5.26 -3.13
N SER A 111 -3.89 5.89 -2.82
CA SER A 111 -2.64 5.20 -2.46
C SER A 111 -1.90 5.91 -1.34
N GLY A 112 -0.98 5.20 -0.70
CA GLY A 112 0.05 5.77 0.17
C GLY A 112 1.42 5.65 -0.51
N HIS A 113 2.40 5.09 0.20
CA HIS A 113 3.70 4.57 -0.28
C HIS A 113 4.71 5.58 -0.83
N HIS A 114 4.27 6.62 -1.54
CA HIS A 114 5.15 7.48 -2.32
C HIS A 114 5.87 8.57 -1.51
N GLY A 115 5.66 8.65 -0.20
CA GLY A 115 6.25 9.68 0.67
C GLY A 115 5.84 11.10 0.29
N LYS A 116 4.64 11.26 -0.26
CA LYS A 116 4.06 12.54 -0.69
C LYS A 116 2.57 12.60 -0.36
N LEU A 117 2.10 13.82 -0.11
CA LEU A 117 0.68 14.18 -0.21
C LEU A 117 0.43 14.81 -1.59
N HIS A 118 -0.40 14.19 -2.40
CA HIS A 118 -0.72 14.64 -3.74
C HIS A 118 -2.18 14.33 -4.07
N ILE A 119 -2.93 15.36 -4.46
CA ILE A 119 -4.33 15.26 -4.87
C ILE A 119 -4.41 15.88 -6.26
N ASP A 120 -4.75 15.05 -7.25
CA ASP A 120 -4.97 15.47 -8.63
C ASP A 120 -6.24 14.81 -9.17
N GLY A 121 -7.34 15.57 -9.16
CA GLY A 121 -8.66 15.07 -9.55
C GLY A 121 -9.07 13.84 -8.74
N LEU A 122 -9.11 12.68 -9.42
CA LEU A 122 -9.47 11.38 -8.83
C LEU A 122 -8.26 10.57 -8.36
N ARG A 123 -7.05 11.09 -8.50
CA ARG A 123 -5.82 10.44 -8.01
C ARG A 123 -5.43 11.03 -6.66
N LEU A 124 -5.51 10.21 -5.62
CA LEU A 124 -5.14 10.59 -4.26
C LEU A 124 -3.94 9.76 -3.82
N ILE A 125 -2.86 10.44 -3.47
CA ILE A 125 -1.67 9.85 -2.83
C ILE A 125 -1.52 10.52 -1.47
N ILE A 126 -1.72 9.75 -0.41
CA ILE A 126 -1.83 10.22 0.97
C ILE A 126 -0.74 9.52 1.79
N ASP A 127 0.48 10.02 1.67
CA ASP A 127 1.65 9.54 2.42
C ASP A 127 2.60 10.69 2.74
N GLU A 128 2.09 11.73 3.39
CA GLU A 128 2.87 12.93 3.73
C GLU A 128 4.08 12.58 4.63
N GLY A 129 3.88 11.63 5.54
CA GLY A 129 4.90 11.19 6.50
C GLY A 129 6.07 10.47 5.83
N GLY A 130 5.78 9.48 4.97
CA GLY A 130 6.81 8.66 4.33
C GLY A 130 7.71 7.90 5.31
N GLY A 131 7.24 7.68 6.54
CA GLY A 131 8.02 7.06 7.62
C GLY A 131 9.10 7.95 8.26
N LEU A 132 9.09 9.27 7.99
CA LEU A 132 10.03 10.21 8.58
C LEU A 132 9.45 10.84 9.86
N GLN A 133 10.26 10.87 10.93
CA GLN A 133 9.84 11.33 12.26
C GLN A 133 9.31 12.77 12.29
N ASP A 134 9.91 13.65 11.47
CA ASP A 134 9.58 15.09 11.46
C ASP A 134 8.48 15.45 10.46
N ARG A 135 7.77 14.47 9.91
CA ARG A 135 6.70 14.69 8.94
C ARG A 135 5.36 14.16 9.46
N PRO A 136 4.27 14.92 9.28
CA PRO A 136 2.97 14.52 9.80
C PRO A 136 2.40 13.31 9.05
N VAL A 137 1.57 12.56 9.74
CA VAL A 137 0.68 11.58 9.13
C VAL A 137 -0.61 12.29 8.75
N ALA A 138 -0.97 12.24 7.47
CA ALA A 138 -2.17 12.87 6.94
C ALA A 138 -3.25 11.84 6.58
N ALA A 139 -4.50 12.26 6.66
CA ALA A 139 -5.65 11.58 6.09
C ALA A 139 -6.49 12.57 5.26
N VAL A 140 -7.23 12.04 4.28
CA VAL A 140 -8.21 12.82 3.50
C VAL A 140 -9.61 12.34 3.86
N VAL A 141 -10.45 13.29 4.29
CA VAL A 141 -11.85 13.05 4.62
C VAL A 141 -12.70 13.32 3.37
N LEU A 142 -13.39 12.29 2.90
CA LEU A 142 -14.38 12.36 1.82
C LEU A 142 -15.79 12.53 2.41
N PRO A 143 -16.72 13.22 1.72
CA PRO A 143 -16.57 13.89 0.42
C PRO A 143 -15.78 15.20 0.34
N PRO A 144 -15.56 16.01 1.41
CA PRO A 144 -15.09 17.40 1.26
C PRO A 144 -13.62 17.53 0.84
N MET A 145 -12.90 16.41 0.65
CA MET A 145 -11.46 16.38 0.39
C MET A 145 -10.65 17.15 1.46
N LYS A 146 -11.15 17.16 2.71
CA LYS A 146 -10.47 17.84 3.82
C LYS A 146 -9.26 17.02 4.23
N ILE A 147 -8.08 17.62 4.19
CA ILE A 147 -6.87 17.03 4.76
C ILE A 147 -6.88 17.28 6.27
N VAL A 148 -6.65 16.22 7.05
CA VAL A 148 -6.41 16.27 8.49
C VAL A 148 -5.05 15.66 8.80
N ARG A 149 -4.35 16.20 9.80
CA ARG A 149 -3.03 15.74 10.23
C ARG A 149 -3.02 15.45 11.72
N ASP A 150 -2.11 14.57 12.13
CA ASP A 150 -1.82 14.32 13.55
C ASP A 150 -1.32 15.57 14.30
N THR A 151 -0.77 16.53 13.58
CA THR A 151 -0.26 17.82 14.10
C THR A 151 -1.31 18.94 14.12
N ASP A 152 -2.54 18.68 13.67
CA ASP A 152 -3.60 19.68 13.68
C ASP A 152 -4.09 19.94 15.12
N ASN A 153 -4.03 21.20 15.56
CA ASN A 153 -4.66 21.63 16.81
C ASN A 153 -6.17 21.85 16.59
N MET A 154 -6.92 20.76 16.55
CA MET A 154 -8.37 20.79 16.52
C MET A 154 -8.85 21.29 17.90
N LYS A 155 -9.33 22.54 17.97
CA LYS A 155 -10.01 23.04 19.18
C LYS A 155 -11.18 22.09 19.49
N GLN A 156 -11.13 21.46 20.66
CA GLN A 156 -12.24 20.69 21.23
C GLN A 156 -13.39 21.61 21.62
#